data_AF-A0A6G1L5N3-F1
#
_entry.id   AF-A0A6G1L5N3-F1
#
_cell.length_a   1.000
_cell.length_b   1.000
_cell.length_c   1.000
_cell.angle_alpha   90.00
_cell.angle_beta   90.00
_cell.angle_gamma   90.00
#
_symmetry.space_group_name_H-M   'P 1'
#
loop_
_entity.id
_entity.type
_entity.pdbx_description
1 polymer ?
#
loop_
_entity_poly.entity_id
_entity_poly.type
_entity_poly.pdbx_seq_one_letter_code
_entity_poly.pdbx_strand_id
1 'polypeptide(L)'
;MSPETDALIKKWPWVSGTVGLALLVSLLFSEWTTARGRTSDLRSFNAWCLRLHDPRFWCYILGPMFMVDQFEEWGYDFKGRPYCFHKFLCARLGYQGDLTNCPGTPLPVFAVNAFTMWTAAWTLRSMDPAGAGANYYGMVVINSIGHLLPAVRDNEYNGGVVTTLIGFLPAAYFYYTAMLAQKRITTLGIVRSLVMGVVGHLLVLLPYMVIEREYIGEVPAAGVQILNTLMLHVVSAPV
;
A
#
# COMPACT_ATOMS: atom_id res chain seq x y z
N MET A 1 15.82 -12.08 17.84
CA MET A 1 14.45 -11.78 18.33
C MET A 1 13.92 -12.99 19.10
N SER A 2 13.08 -12.83 20.13
CA SER A 2 12.50 -14.00 20.82
C SER A 2 11.46 -14.71 19.93
N PRO A 3 11.24 -16.03 20.09
CA PRO A 3 10.21 -16.76 19.34
C PRO A 3 8.79 -16.19 19.55
N GLU A 4 8.51 -15.65 20.73
CA GLU A 4 7.23 -15.03 21.06
C GLU A 4 6.97 -13.76 20.25
N THR A 5 7.98 -12.90 20.12
CA THR A 5 7.88 -11.67 19.32
C THR A 5 7.72 -11.99 17.84
N ASP A 6 8.46 -13.00 17.33
CA ASP A 6 8.31 -13.46 15.94
C ASP A 6 6.88 -14.01 15.68
N ALA A 7 6.34 -14.80 16.62
CA ALA A 7 4.98 -15.32 16.52
C ALA A 7 3.92 -14.21 16.57
N LEU A 8 4.15 -13.15 17.35
CA LEU A 8 3.25 -12.00 17.41
C LEU A 8 3.29 -11.20 16.11
N ILE A 9 4.49 -10.90 15.59
CA ILE A 9 4.66 -10.22 14.30
C ILE A 9 3.92 -11.00 13.24
N LYS A 10 4.12 -12.31 13.14
CA LYS A 10 3.42 -13.14 12.14
C LYS A 10 1.88 -13.02 12.17
N LYS A 11 1.24 -12.61 13.27
CA LYS A 11 -0.21 -12.42 13.33
C LYS A 11 -0.71 -11.07 12.79
N TRP A 12 0.17 -10.08 12.60
CA TRP A 12 -0.22 -8.73 12.15
C TRP A 12 -1.05 -8.69 10.85
N PRO A 13 -0.81 -9.54 9.83
CA PRO A 13 -1.56 -9.49 8.58
C PRO A 13 -3.04 -9.80 8.78
N TRP A 14 -3.38 -10.69 9.72
CA TRP A 14 -4.77 -11.02 10.05
C TRP A 14 -5.51 -9.84 10.68
N VAL A 15 -4.84 -9.13 11.58
CA VAL A 15 -5.38 -7.90 12.18
C VAL A 15 -5.61 -6.85 11.09
N SER A 16 -4.61 -6.68 10.22
CA SER A 16 -4.67 -5.79 9.06
C SER A 16 -5.87 -6.13 8.16
N GLY A 17 -5.97 -7.37 7.67
CA GLY A 17 -7.05 -7.80 6.78
C GLY A 17 -8.43 -7.65 7.41
N THR A 18 -8.59 -8.00 8.69
CA THR A 18 -9.89 -7.88 9.39
C THR A 18 -10.32 -6.42 9.53
N VAL A 19 -9.41 -5.54 9.99
CA VAL A 19 -9.71 -4.11 10.14
C VAL A 19 -9.92 -3.46 8.77
N GLY A 20 -9.08 -3.78 7.79
CA GLY A 20 -9.18 -3.31 6.42
C GLY A 20 -10.52 -3.66 5.80
N LEU A 21 -10.96 -4.92 5.89
CA LEU A 21 -12.28 -5.35 5.41
C LEU A 21 -13.42 -4.63 6.12
N ALA A 22 -13.38 -4.52 7.45
CA ALA A 22 -14.42 -3.82 8.20
C ALA A 22 -14.54 -2.34 7.80
N LEU A 23 -13.40 -1.66 7.62
CA LEU A 23 -13.37 -0.27 7.17
C LEU A 23 -13.79 -0.11 5.71
N LEU A 24 -13.37 -1.00 4.80
CA LEU A 24 -13.79 -0.99 3.40
C LEU A 24 -15.30 -1.21 3.27
N VAL A 25 -15.84 -2.23 3.93
CA VAL A 25 -17.28 -2.50 3.95
C VAL A 25 -18.02 -1.28 4.49
N SER A 26 -17.54 -0.68 5.57
CA SER A 26 -18.13 0.55 6.10
C SER A 26 -18.10 1.68 5.06
N LEU A 27 -16.97 1.96 4.41
CA LEU A 27 -16.87 3.04 3.41
C LEU A 27 -17.72 2.80 2.15
N LEU A 28 -17.82 1.54 1.71
CA LEU A 28 -18.58 1.16 0.51
C LEU A 28 -20.09 1.16 0.79
N PHE A 29 -20.50 0.74 2.00
CA PHE A 29 -21.90 0.49 2.34
C PHE A 29 -22.47 1.38 3.46
N SER A 30 -21.77 2.42 3.90
CA SER A 30 -22.33 3.47 4.77
C SER A 30 -22.75 4.68 3.95
N GLU A 31 -23.65 5.50 4.51
CA GLU A 31 -23.86 6.85 3.98
C GLU A 31 -22.53 7.61 3.99
N TRP A 32 -22.22 8.30 2.89
CA TRP A 32 -21.00 9.08 2.73
C TRP A 32 -21.39 10.53 2.49
N THR A 33 -20.95 11.42 3.36
CA THR A 33 -21.07 12.86 3.15
C THR A 33 -19.88 13.29 2.30
N THR A 34 -20.12 13.57 1.03
CA THR A 34 -19.10 14.16 0.16
C THR A 34 -18.63 15.50 0.74
N ALA A 35 -17.44 15.96 0.35
CA ALA A 35 -16.98 17.31 0.74
C ALA A 35 -17.93 18.45 0.29
N ARG A 36 -18.94 18.15 -0.55
CA ARG A 36 -19.98 19.06 -1.02
C ARG A 36 -21.29 18.96 -0.23
N GLY A 37 -21.32 18.26 0.90
CA GLY A 37 -22.45 18.22 1.83
C GLY A 37 -23.65 17.37 1.40
N ARG A 38 -23.59 16.66 0.27
CA ARG A 38 -24.62 15.67 -0.10
C ARG A 38 -24.32 14.33 0.55
N THR A 39 -25.32 13.77 1.23
CA THR A 39 -25.35 12.37 1.66
C THR A 39 -25.58 11.49 0.44
N SER A 40 -24.69 10.51 0.23
CA SER A 40 -24.86 9.52 -0.83
C SER A 40 -25.90 8.48 -0.37
N ASP A 41 -27.09 8.44 -0.96
CA ASP A 41 -27.96 7.27 -0.84
C ASP A 41 -27.31 6.10 -1.60
N LEU A 42 -26.89 5.08 -0.86
CA LEU A 42 -26.21 3.87 -1.33
C LEU A 42 -26.95 3.15 -2.46
N ARG A 43 -28.26 3.41 -2.62
CA ARG A 43 -29.16 2.72 -3.55
C ARG A 43 -29.20 3.34 -4.94
N SER A 44 -28.59 4.51 -5.17
CA SER A 44 -28.66 5.19 -6.47
C SER A 44 -27.34 5.14 -7.24
N PHE A 45 -27.43 4.90 -8.56
CA PHE A 45 -26.29 5.00 -9.47
C PHE A 45 -25.63 6.40 -9.40
N ASN A 46 -26.44 7.45 -9.30
CA ASN A 46 -25.98 8.83 -9.18
C ASN A 46 -25.08 9.05 -7.95
N ALA A 47 -25.42 8.44 -6.81
CA ALA A 47 -24.60 8.53 -5.60
C ALA A 47 -23.23 7.86 -5.78
N TRP A 48 -23.18 6.70 -6.43
CA TRP A 48 -21.92 6.04 -6.77
C TRP A 48 -21.09 6.86 -7.76
N CYS A 49 -21.71 7.43 -8.79
CA CYS A 49 -21.02 8.34 -9.71
C CYS A 49 -20.38 9.52 -8.97
N LEU A 50 -21.06 10.11 -7.97
CA LEU A 50 -20.50 11.19 -7.17
C LEU A 50 -19.25 10.74 -6.38
N ARG A 51 -19.25 9.53 -5.82
CA ARG A 51 -18.09 8.97 -5.11
C ARG A 51 -16.90 8.72 -6.02
N LEU A 52 -17.13 8.13 -7.20
CA LEU A 52 -16.06 7.84 -8.17
C LEU A 52 -15.33 9.12 -8.62
N HIS A 53 -16.03 10.27 -8.64
CA HIS A 53 -15.48 11.57 -9.01
C HIS A 53 -15.01 12.42 -7.82
N ASP A 54 -15.01 11.89 -6.58
CA ASP A 54 -14.53 12.56 -5.38
C ASP A 54 -13.14 12.03 -4.98
N PRO A 55 -12.05 12.79 -5.19
CA PRO A 55 -10.71 12.35 -4.81
C PRO A 55 -10.56 12.03 -3.32
N ARG A 56 -11.34 12.69 -2.45
CA ARG A 56 -11.28 12.40 -1.01
C ARG A 56 -11.80 11.01 -0.70
N PHE A 57 -12.86 10.56 -1.37
CA PHE A 57 -13.35 9.19 -1.20
C PHE A 57 -12.23 8.16 -1.47
N TRP A 58 -11.47 8.38 -2.55
CA TRP A 58 -10.33 7.54 -2.89
C TRP A 58 -9.16 7.64 -1.89
N CYS A 59 -8.91 8.80 -1.29
CA CYS A 59 -7.95 8.89 -0.18
C CYS A 59 -8.39 8.08 1.06
N TYR A 60 -9.70 8.00 1.34
CA TYR A 60 -10.22 7.25 2.48
C TYR A 60 -10.18 5.74 2.26
N ILE A 61 -10.45 5.28 1.02
CA ILE A 61 -10.37 3.86 0.67
C ILE A 61 -8.93 3.34 0.69
N LEU A 62 -7.95 4.19 0.41
CA LEU A 62 -6.57 3.75 0.18
C LEU A 62 -5.97 2.99 1.36
N GLY A 63 -6.11 3.51 2.59
CA GLY A 63 -5.60 2.85 3.79
C GLY A 63 -6.20 1.46 4.02
N PRO A 64 -7.54 1.33 4.12
CA PRO A 64 -8.22 0.04 4.24
C PRO A 64 -7.89 -0.94 3.10
N MET A 65 -7.76 -0.45 1.87
CA MET A 65 -7.35 -1.26 0.71
C MET A 65 -5.91 -1.78 0.87
N PHE A 66 -4.99 -0.92 1.32
CA PHE A 66 -3.62 -1.31 1.65
C PHE A 66 -3.59 -2.36 2.76
N MET A 67 -4.47 -2.25 3.77
CA MET A 67 -4.55 -3.24 4.84
C MET A 67 -4.98 -4.63 4.36
N VAL A 68 -5.90 -4.71 3.38
CA VAL A 68 -6.30 -5.97 2.75
C VAL A 68 -5.20 -6.52 1.86
N ASP A 69 -4.51 -5.66 1.11
CA ASP A 69 -3.33 -6.03 0.32
C ASP A 69 -2.22 -6.67 1.17
N GLN A 70 -1.93 -6.08 2.33
CA GLN A 70 -0.97 -6.64 3.26
C GLN A 70 -1.38 -8.01 3.82
N PHE A 71 -2.68 -8.31 3.87
CA PHE A 71 -3.14 -9.66 4.18
C PHE A 71 -2.88 -10.64 3.03
N GLU A 72 -3.06 -10.24 1.77
CA GLU A 72 -2.74 -11.09 0.62
C GLU A 72 -1.23 -11.39 0.53
N GLU A 73 -0.39 -10.38 0.76
CA GLU A 73 1.07 -10.52 0.69
C GLU A 73 1.64 -11.36 1.84
N TRP A 74 1.29 -10.99 3.07
CA TRP A 74 1.95 -11.46 4.30
C TRP A 74 1.07 -12.38 5.15
N GLY A 75 -0.24 -12.45 4.88
CA GLY A 75 -1.15 -13.40 5.50
C GLY A 75 -1.28 -14.64 4.63
N TYR A 76 -2.38 -14.69 3.88
CA TYR A 76 -2.72 -15.75 2.96
C TYR A 76 -3.03 -15.16 1.59
N ASP A 77 -2.38 -15.73 0.58
CA ASP A 77 -2.66 -15.35 -0.79
C ASP A 77 -3.99 -15.93 -1.29
N PHE A 78 -4.41 -15.58 -2.51
CA PHE A 78 -5.67 -16.07 -3.08
C PHE A 78 -5.73 -17.59 -3.25
N LYS A 79 -4.57 -18.27 -3.29
CA LYS A 79 -4.46 -19.74 -3.35
C LYS A 79 -4.41 -20.39 -1.97
N GLY A 80 -4.55 -19.62 -0.89
CA GLY A 80 -4.45 -20.11 0.49
C GLY A 80 -3.02 -20.42 0.93
N ARG A 81 -1.99 -19.90 0.23
CA ARG A 81 -0.58 -20.09 0.60
C ARG A 81 -0.17 -19.00 1.58
N PRO A 82 0.40 -19.35 2.74
CA PRO A 82 0.83 -18.37 3.72
C PRO A 82 2.14 -17.69 3.31
N TYR A 83 2.27 -16.39 3.57
CA TYR A 83 3.47 -15.57 3.31
C TYR A 83 4.05 -15.74 1.89
N CYS A 84 3.18 -15.80 0.87
CA CYS A 84 3.64 -16.02 -0.49
C CYS A 84 4.55 -14.88 -0.98
N PHE A 85 4.28 -13.65 -0.56
CA PHE A 85 5.11 -12.52 -0.97
C PHE A 85 6.50 -12.55 -0.34
N HIS A 86 6.65 -13.04 0.90
CA HIS A 86 7.98 -13.22 1.51
C HIS A 86 8.88 -14.13 0.65
N LYS A 87 8.34 -15.26 0.19
CA LYS A 87 9.06 -16.18 -0.72
C LYS A 87 9.43 -15.50 -2.03
N PHE A 88 8.49 -14.75 -2.60
CA PHE A 88 8.72 -13.99 -3.82
C PHE A 88 9.81 -12.92 -3.64
N LEU A 89 9.76 -12.13 -2.57
CA LEU A 89 10.75 -11.11 -2.24
C LEU A 89 12.15 -11.73 -2.09
N CYS A 90 12.28 -12.79 -1.29
CA CYS A 90 13.56 -13.46 -1.09
C CYS A 90 14.12 -14.04 -2.40
N ALA A 91 13.27 -14.65 -3.23
CA ALA A 91 13.68 -15.11 -4.56
C ALA A 91 14.19 -13.95 -5.45
N ARG A 92 13.64 -12.74 -5.32
CA ARG A 92 14.11 -11.54 -6.05
C ARG A 92 15.41 -10.97 -5.51
N LEU A 93 15.67 -11.17 -4.23
CA LEU A 93 16.93 -10.81 -3.59
C LEU A 93 18.04 -11.85 -3.84
N GLY A 94 17.76 -12.93 -4.58
CA GLY A 94 18.74 -13.98 -4.88
C GLY A 94 18.78 -15.14 -3.88
N TYR A 95 17.78 -15.23 -3.01
CA TYR A 95 17.64 -16.25 -1.96
C TYR A 95 16.52 -17.25 -2.31
N GLN A 96 16.56 -17.83 -3.51
CA GLN A 96 15.53 -18.78 -3.94
C GLN A 96 15.52 -20.02 -3.01
N GLY A 97 14.42 -20.19 -2.27
CA GLY A 97 14.25 -21.32 -1.36
C GLY A 97 14.97 -21.17 -0.01
N ASP A 98 15.76 -20.11 0.20
CA ASP A 98 16.47 -19.84 1.45
C ASP A 98 15.84 -18.66 2.20
N LEU A 99 14.77 -18.95 2.94
CA LEU A 99 14.12 -17.96 3.79
C LEU A 99 14.88 -17.67 5.09
N THR A 100 15.84 -18.52 5.44
CA THR A 100 16.57 -18.41 6.72
C THR A 100 17.64 -17.33 6.64
N ASN A 101 18.34 -17.26 5.51
CA ASN A 101 19.42 -16.27 5.29
C ASN A 101 18.96 -15.03 4.51
N CYS A 102 17.70 -15.01 4.06
CA CYS A 102 17.16 -13.86 3.34
C CYS A 102 17.09 -12.61 4.26
N PRO A 103 17.56 -11.43 3.80
CA PRO A 103 17.54 -10.21 4.60
C PRO A 103 16.13 -9.60 4.76
N GLY A 104 15.13 -10.11 4.04
CA GLY A 104 13.73 -9.72 4.11
C GLY A 104 13.01 -10.21 5.37
N THR A 105 13.60 -9.97 6.55
CA THR A 105 13.12 -10.58 7.79
C THR A 105 11.78 -9.96 8.26
N PRO A 106 11.00 -10.67 9.10
CA PRO A 106 9.65 -10.22 9.48
C PRO A 106 9.58 -8.85 10.15
N LEU A 107 10.62 -8.42 10.87
CA LEU A 107 10.60 -7.17 11.64
C LEU A 107 10.70 -5.91 10.77
N PRO A 108 11.71 -5.72 9.89
CA PRO A 108 11.74 -4.56 8.99
C PRO A 108 10.53 -4.50 8.06
N VAL A 109 10.04 -5.66 7.60
CA VAL A 109 8.81 -5.77 6.81
C VAL A 109 7.60 -5.26 7.59
N PHE A 110 7.41 -5.77 8.81
CA PHE A 110 6.32 -5.30 9.67
C PHE A 110 6.43 -3.80 9.93
N ALA A 111 7.64 -3.31 10.20
CA ALA A 111 7.88 -1.91 10.48
C ALA A 111 7.50 -1.00 9.30
N VAL A 112 7.87 -1.35 8.06
CA VAL A 112 7.46 -0.55 6.90
C VAL A 112 5.96 -0.67 6.65
N ASN A 113 5.43 -1.89 6.59
CA ASN A 113 4.08 -2.12 6.08
C ASN A 113 3.01 -1.74 7.11
N ALA A 114 3.20 -2.11 8.37
CA ALA A 114 2.25 -1.75 9.41
C ALA A 114 2.22 -0.24 9.61
N PHE A 115 3.38 0.42 9.68
CA PHE A 115 3.36 1.88 9.80
C PHE A 115 2.77 2.53 8.56
N THR A 116 3.18 2.14 7.35
CA THR A 116 2.67 2.74 6.10
C THR A 116 1.16 2.66 6.00
N MET A 117 0.56 1.49 6.25
CA MET A 117 -0.89 1.31 6.13
C MET A 117 -1.66 2.07 7.22
N TRP A 118 -1.18 2.06 8.47
CA TRP A 118 -1.86 2.74 9.58
C TRP A 118 -1.75 4.26 9.44
N THR A 119 -0.55 4.76 9.09
CA THR A 119 -0.37 6.18 8.84
C THR A 119 -1.22 6.61 7.65
N ALA A 120 -1.21 5.88 6.53
CA ALA A 120 -2.05 6.19 5.38
C ALA A 120 -3.55 6.24 5.76
N ALA A 121 -4.04 5.23 6.49
CA ALA A 121 -5.44 5.14 6.89
C ALA A 121 -5.90 6.31 7.79
N TRP A 122 -4.98 6.93 8.53
CA TRP A 122 -5.28 8.02 9.45
C TRP A 122 -5.03 9.39 8.81
N THR A 123 -3.87 9.58 8.18
CA THR A 123 -3.43 10.88 7.68
C THR A 123 -4.15 11.29 6.40
N LEU A 124 -4.45 10.35 5.51
CA LEU A 124 -5.16 10.63 4.26
C LEU A 124 -6.61 11.09 4.48
N ARG A 125 -7.16 10.94 5.69
CA ARG A 125 -8.48 11.46 6.06
C ARG A 125 -8.50 12.98 6.20
N SER A 126 -7.39 13.55 6.63
CA SER A 126 -7.24 14.99 6.94
C SER A 126 -6.34 15.72 5.93
N MET A 127 -5.54 14.99 5.16
CA MET A 127 -4.59 15.58 4.23
C MET A 127 -5.21 15.99 2.91
N ASP A 128 -4.53 16.91 2.24
CA ASP A 128 -4.87 17.34 0.91
C ASP A 128 -4.69 16.19 -0.10
N PRO A 129 -5.72 15.84 -0.89
CA PRO A 129 -5.57 14.84 -1.95
C PRO A 129 -4.42 15.15 -2.92
N ALA A 130 -4.23 16.40 -3.35
CA ALA A 130 -3.21 16.73 -4.36
C ALA A 130 -1.77 16.55 -3.87
N GLY A 131 -1.53 16.70 -2.56
CA GLY A 131 -0.24 16.41 -1.93
C GLY A 131 -0.06 14.94 -1.60
N ALA A 132 -0.33 14.58 -0.34
CA ALA A 132 -0.06 13.24 0.18
C ALA A 132 -0.83 12.14 -0.57
N GLY A 133 -2.10 12.39 -0.93
CA GLY A 133 -2.90 11.43 -1.69
C GLY A 133 -2.23 11.03 -3.00
N ALA A 134 -1.68 11.99 -3.75
CA ALA A 134 -0.95 11.71 -4.98
C ALA A 134 0.32 10.89 -4.72
N ASN A 135 1.13 11.20 -3.71
CA ASN A 135 2.32 10.41 -3.38
C ASN A 135 1.98 8.94 -3.09
N TYR A 136 0.94 8.72 -2.28
CA TYR A 136 0.48 7.39 -1.92
C TYR A 136 -0.07 6.60 -3.10
N TYR A 137 -0.86 7.22 -3.98
CA TYR A 137 -1.31 6.57 -5.20
C TYR A 137 -0.15 6.28 -6.18
N GLY A 138 0.88 7.12 -6.19
CA GLY A 138 2.11 6.86 -6.93
C GLY A 138 2.82 5.60 -6.43
N MET A 139 2.98 5.47 -5.10
CA MET A 139 3.50 4.25 -4.47
C MET A 139 2.65 3.03 -4.86
N VAL A 140 1.33 3.12 -4.74
CA VAL A 140 0.42 2.02 -5.05
C VAL A 140 0.50 1.57 -6.50
N VAL A 141 0.64 2.49 -7.47
CA VAL A 141 0.84 2.12 -8.88
C VAL A 141 2.18 1.42 -9.09
N ILE A 142 3.26 1.90 -8.48
CA ILE A 142 4.57 1.25 -8.62
C ILE A 142 4.57 -0.13 -7.95
N ASN A 143 3.94 -0.27 -6.79
CA ASN A 143 3.74 -1.56 -6.13
C ASN A 143 2.95 -2.52 -7.05
N SER A 144 1.84 -2.05 -7.61
CA SER A 144 1.01 -2.81 -8.58
C SER A 144 1.83 -3.33 -9.77
N ILE A 145 2.71 -2.51 -10.33
CA ILE A 145 3.63 -2.91 -11.40
C ILE A 145 4.59 -4.00 -10.90
N GLY A 146 5.11 -3.85 -9.68
CA GLY A 146 5.99 -4.82 -9.01
C GLY A 146 5.37 -6.21 -8.83
N HIS A 147 4.05 -6.31 -8.70
CA HIS A 147 3.34 -7.60 -8.66
C HIS A 147 2.98 -8.13 -10.05
N LEU A 148 2.41 -7.27 -10.90
CA LEU A 148 1.87 -7.68 -12.20
C LEU A 148 2.95 -8.02 -13.21
N LEU A 149 3.99 -7.19 -13.33
CA LEU A 149 5.00 -7.41 -14.36
C LEU A 149 5.71 -8.76 -14.16
N PRO A 150 6.16 -9.13 -12.95
CA PRO A 150 6.68 -10.46 -12.67
C PRO A 150 5.65 -11.58 -12.89
N ALA A 151 4.39 -11.36 -12.48
CA ALA A 151 3.35 -12.38 -12.65
C ALA A 151 3.09 -12.72 -14.12
N VAL A 152 3.07 -11.71 -14.98
CA VAL A 152 2.91 -11.87 -16.43
C VAL A 152 4.16 -12.48 -17.06
N ARG A 153 5.35 -11.94 -16.73
CA ARG A 153 6.61 -12.39 -17.32
C ARG A 153 6.92 -13.85 -16.97
N ASP A 154 6.71 -14.23 -15.73
CA ASP A 154 7.06 -15.56 -15.22
C ASP A 154 5.86 -16.53 -15.28
N ASN A 155 4.69 -16.05 -15.73
CA ASN A 155 3.43 -16.78 -15.74
C ASN A 155 3.11 -17.43 -14.38
N GLU A 156 3.43 -16.71 -13.30
CA GLU A 156 3.32 -17.21 -11.93
C GLU A 156 2.67 -16.19 -11.01
N TYR A 157 1.64 -16.63 -10.29
CA TYR A 157 0.96 -15.81 -9.28
C TYR A 157 1.84 -15.58 -8.03
N ASN A 158 2.01 -14.31 -7.66
CA ASN A 158 2.58 -13.87 -6.39
C ASN A 158 1.51 -13.15 -5.54
N GLY A 159 1.71 -13.12 -4.22
CA GLY A 159 0.82 -12.37 -3.32
C GLY A 159 0.84 -10.88 -3.66
N GLY A 160 -0.34 -10.28 -3.77
CA GLY A 160 -0.56 -8.87 -4.13
C GLY A 160 -1.15 -8.67 -5.54
N VAL A 161 -1.18 -9.71 -6.38
CA VAL A 161 -1.75 -9.60 -7.74
C VAL A 161 -3.26 -9.40 -7.69
N VAL A 162 -3.99 -10.06 -6.78
CA VAL A 162 -5.45 -9.95 -6.75
C VAL A 162 -5.87 -8.55 -6.28
N THR A 163 -5.36 -8.09 -5.14
CA THR A 163 -5.55 -6.74 -4.62
C THR A 163 -5.09 -5.67 -5.59
N THR A 164 -4.03 -5.92 -6.36
CA THR A 164 -3.61 -5.04 -7.45
C THR A 164 -4.71 -4.87 -8.50
N LEU A 165 -5.27 -5.97 -9.00
CA LEU A 165 -6.24 -5.96 -10.09
C LEU A 165 -7.61 -5.42 -9.68
N ILE A 166 -8.08 -5.76 -8.47
CA ILE A 166 -9.44 -5.43 -8.02
C ILE A 166 -9.50 -4.15 -7.17
N GLY A 167 -8.35 -3.74 -6.60
CA GLY A 167 -8.26 -2.62 -5.68
C GLY A 167 -7.36 -1.51 -6.21
N PHE A 168 -6.05 -1.72 -6.17
CA PHE A 168 -5.06 -0.67 -6.36
C PHE A 168 -5.14 0.04 -7.72
N LEU A 169 -5.15 -0.71 -8.82
CA LEU A 169 -5.21 -0.10 -10.16
C LEU A 169 -6.54 0.60 -10.46
N PRO A 170 -7.72 -0.01 -10.18
CA PRO A 170 -9.00 0.70 -10.32
C PRO A 170 -9.04 1.98 -9.48
N ALA A 171 -8.63 1.92 -8.21
CA ALA A 171 -8.63 3.07 -7.32
C ALA A 171 -7.70 4.18 -7.81
N ALA A 172 -6.49 3.83 -8.27
CA ALA A 172 -5.54 4.79 -8.83
C ALA A 172 -6.11 5.47 -10.09
N TYR A 173 -6.73 4.70 -10.99
CA TYR A 173 -7.37 5.22 -12.20
C TYR A 173 -8.44 6.27 -11.88
N PHE A 174 -9.39 5.92 -11.00
CA PHE A 174 -10.46 6.83 -10.63
C PHE A 174 -9.96 8.04 -9.84
N TYR A 175 -9.00 7.84 -8.93
CA TYR A 175 -8.35 8.92 -8.20
C TYR A 175 -7.73 9.95 -9.15
N TYR A 176 -6.83 9.52 -10.07
CA TYR A 176 -6.16 10.46 -10.97
C TYR A 176 -7.13 11.11 -11.95
N THR A 177 -8.13 10.38 -12.43
CA THR A 177 -9.18 10.92 -13.31
C THR A 177 -9.98 12.00 -12.60
N ALA A 178 -10.40 11.77 -11.35
CA ALA A 178 -11.09 12.76 -10.53
C ALA A 178 -10.22 13.99 -10.25
N MET A 179 -8.92 13.79 -9.98
CA MET A 179 -7.99 14.88 -9.71
C MET A 179 -7.72 15.75 -10.94
N LEU A 180 -7.56 15.14 -12.12
CA LEU A 180 -7.41 15.86 -13.40
C LEU A 180 -8.70 16.62 -13.75
N ALA A 181 -9.86 15.98 -13.62
CA ALA A 181 -11.16 16.60 -13.94
C ALA A 181 -11.44 17.82 -13.06
N GLN A 182 -11.00 17.79 -11.79
CA GLN A 182 -11.10 18.91 -10.86
C GLN A 182 -9.94 19.91 -10.97
N LYS A 183 -9.00 19.72 -11.90
CA LYS A 183 -7.79 20.55 -12.10
C LYS A 183 -6.95 20.70 -10.84
N ARG A 184 -6.93 19.67 -9.99
CA ARG A 184 -6.17 19.65 -8.73
C ARG A 184 -4.75 19.14 -8.90
N ILE A 185 -4.48 18.41 -9.99
CA ILE A 185 -3.15 18.05 -10.46
C ILE A 185 -3.09 18.22 -11.98
N THR A 186 -1.88 18.28 -12.51
CA THR A 186 -1.59 18.20 -13.94
C THR A 186 -1.12 16.79 -14.31
N THR A 187 -1.02 16.48 -15.61
CA THR A 187 -0.38 15.24 -16.09
C THR A 187 1.07 15.12 -15.59
N LEU A 188 1.81 16.24 -15.54
CA LEU A 188 3.15 16.27 -14.95
C LEU A 188 3.11 15.92 -13.47
N GLY A 189 2.05 16.33 -12.76
CA GLY A 189 1.82 15.94 -11.39
C GLY A 189 1.64 14.44 -11.17
N ILE A 190 0.98 13.75 -12.10
CA ILE A 190 0.89 12.28 -12.10
C ILE A 190 2.29 11.67 -12.28
N VAL A 191 3.06 12.14 -13.26
CA VAL A 191 4.43 11.66 -13.50
C VAL A 191 5.29 11.83 -12.25
N ARG A 192 5.23 13.00 -11.60
CA ARG A 192 5.94 13.27 -10.34
C ARG A 192 5.51 12.29 -9.24
N SER A 193 4.21 12.07 -9.10
CA SER A 193 3.67 11.10 -8.14
C SER A 193 4.21 9.68 -8.40
N LEU A 194 4.29 9.22 -9.65
CA LEU A 194 4.90 7.93 -10.01
C LEU A 194 6.40 7.89 -9.69
N VAL A 195 7.13 8.97 -9.96
CA VAL A 195 8.56 9.09 -9.57
C VAL A 195 8.71 8.96 -8.06
N MET A 196 7.85 9.61 -7.27
CA MET A 196 7.84 9.43 -5.82
C MET A 196 7.53 7.98 -5.41
N GLY A 197 6.67 7.30 -6.17
CA GLY A 197 6.42 5.87 -6.02
C GLY A 197 7.70 5.03 -6.20
N VAL A 198 8.49 5.31 -7.24
CA VAL A 198 9.76 4.62 -7.50
C VAL A 198 10.76 4.91 -6.38
N VAL A 199 10.94 6.18 -6.02
CA VAL A 199 11.85 6.58 -4.95
C VAL A 199 11.46 5.92 -3.63
N GLY A 200 10.18 5.90 -3.27
CA GLY A 200 9.72 5.25 -2.06
C GLY A 200 10.01 3.74 -2.05
N HIS A 201 9.80 3.03 -3.17
CA HIS A 201 10.17 1.61 -3.26
C HIS A 201 11.68 1.38 -3.13
N LEU A 202 12.50 2.24 -3.73
CA LEU A 202 13.96 2.17 -3.55
C LEU A 202 14.34 2.37 -2.08
N LEU A 203 13.76 3.36 -1.40
CA LEU A 203 13.98 3.60 0.02
C LEU A 203 13.56 2.40 0.89
N VAL A 204 12.48 1.70 0.52
CA VAL A 204 12.04 0.48 1.22
C VAL A 204 12.96 -0.71 0.93
N LEU A 205 13.52 -0.82 -0.27
CA LEU A 205 14.40 -1.93 -0.64
C LEU A 205 15.83 -1.78 -0.09
N LEU A 206 16.33 -0.55 0.05
CA LEU A 206 17.69 -0.26 0.50
C LEU A 206 18.06 -0.90 1.84
N PRO A 207 17.23 -0.83 2.92
CA PRO A 207 17.53 -1.47 4.19
C PRO A 207 17.85 -2.97 4.06
N TYR A 208 17.17 -3.70 3.17
CA TYR A 208 17.46 -5.14 2.97
C TYR A 208 18.84 -5.37 2.35
N MET A 209 19.24 -4.53 1.39
CA MET A 209 20.58 -4.59 0.79
C MET A 209 21.69 -4.22 1.79
N VAL A 210 21.37 -3.35 2.77
CA VAL A 210 22.32 -2.95 3.81
C VAL A 210 22.42 -4.01 4.92
N ILE A 211 21.31 -4.68 5.27
CA ILE A 211 21.29 -5.86 6.14
C ILE A 211 22.12 -6.99 5.51
N GLU A 212 21.93 -7.27 4.21
CA GLU A 212 22.67 -8.30 3.48
C GLU A 212 24.20 -8.12 3.58
N ARG A 213 24.66 -6.87 3.61
CA ARG A 213 26.09 -6.52 3.77
C ARG A 213 26.55 -6.46 5.22
N GLU A 214 25.70 -6.85 6.16
CA GLU A 214 25.93 -6.85 7.61
C GLU A 214 26.27 -5.45 8.17
N TYR A 215 25.95 -4.37 7.45
CA TYR A 215 26.24 -3.01 7.91
C TYR A 215 25.29 -2.52 9.01
N ILE A 216 24.04 -3.03 9.01
CA ILE A 216 23.05 -2.75 10.05
C ILE A 216 22.31 -4.03 10.42
N GLY A 217 21.86 -4.11 11.69
CA GLY A 217 20.94 -5.15 12.13
C GLY A 217 19.48 -4.83 11.80
N GLU A 218 18.59 -5.79 12.08
CA GLU A 218 17.15 -5.68 11.81
C GLU A 218 16.47 -4.51 12.53
N VAL A 219 16.87 -4.23 13.78
CA VAL A 219 16.24 -3.18 14.60
C VAL A 219 16.51 -1.78 14.04
N PRO A 220 17.78 -1.38 13.74
CA PRO A 220 18.06 -0.15 13.01
C PRO A 220 17.34 -0.08 11.66
N ALA A 221 17.29 -1.17 10.90
CA ALA A 221 16.59 -1.22 9.61
C ALA A 221 15.09 -0.96 9.76
N ALA A 222 14.44 -1.55 10.78
CA ALA A 222 13.05 -1.26 11.11
C ALA A 222 12.84 0.22 11.47
N GLY A 223 13.77 0.84 12.21
CA GLY A 223 13.75 2.28 12.47
C GLY A 223 13.81 3.11 11.18
N VAL A 224 14.72 2.77 10.27
CA VAL A 224 14.83 3.43 8.94
C VAL A 224 13.53 3.28 8.15
N GLN A 225 12.89 2.11 8.17
CA GLN A 225 11.63 1.89 7.48
C GLN A 225 10.47 2.76 8.00
N ILE A 226 10.41 2.98 9.32
CA ILE A 226 9.44 3.90 9.93
C ILE A 226 9.72 5.33 9.46
N LEU A 227 10.98 5.76 9.44
CA LEU A 227 11.36 7.09 8.97
C LEU A 227 11.03 7.30 7.48
N ASN A 228 11.30 6.30 6.63
CA ASN A 228 10.95 6.32 5.20
C ASN A 228 9.45 6.53 5.01
N THR A 229 8.63 5.85 5.81
CA THR A 229 7.17 6.00 5.81
C THR A 229 6.76 7.45 6.13
N LEU A 230 7.37 8.06 7.14
CA LEU A 230 7.09 9.44 7.52
C LEU A 230 7.51 10.43 6.42
N MET A 231 8.59 10.15 5.69
CA MET A 231 9.01 11.01 4.57
C MET A 231 7.95 11.10 3.46
N LEU A 232 7.19 10.02 3.20
CA LEU A 232 6.07 10.06 2.23
C LEU A 232 4.99 11.10 2.60
N HIS A 233 4.89 11.45 3.88
CA HIS A 233 3.96 12.47 4.40
C HIS A 233 4.53 13.88 4.37
N VAL A 234 5.83 14.01 4.68
CA VAL A 234 6.48 15.32 4.81
C VAL A 234 6.87 15.90 3.45
N VAL A 235 7.19 15.05 2.47
CA VAL A 235 7.49 15.47 1.10
C VAL A 235 6.18 15.66 0.31
N SER A 236 5.27 16.47 0.87
CA SER A 236 4.08 16.97 0.19
C SER A 236 4.32 18.40 -0.27
N ALA A 237 5.30 18.60 -1.14
CA ALA A 237 5.43 19.89 -1.83
C ALA A 237 4.31 19.99 -2.87
N PRO A 238 3.55 21.10 -2.93
CA PRO A 238 2.45 21.26 -3.87
C PRO A 238 2.89 20.95 -5.30
N VAL A 239 1.94 20.40 -6.06
CA VAL A 239 2.11 19.91 -7.43
C VAL A 239 1.31 20.78 -8.38
#